data_AF-A0AAE8MNE7-F1
#
_entry.id   AF-A0AAE8MNE7-F1
#
_cell.length_a   1.000
_cell.length_b   1.000
_cell.length_c   1.000
_cell.angle_alpha   90.00
_cell.angle_beta   90.00
_cell.angle_gamma   90.00
#
_symmetry.space_group_name_H-M   'P 1'
#
loop_
_entity.id
_entity.type
_entity.pdbx_description
1 polymer ?
#
loop_
_entity_poly.entity_id
_entity_poly.type
_entity_poly.pdbx_seq_one_letter_code
_entity_poly.pdbx_strand_id
1 'polypeptide(L)'
;MDKGITNLQRALKNVQHWAPNLANPIVLISGFSGWGEPLFGTINYWGGFENIPEALQKAGYTVIVVRIGPLSSNWERACEVYRQISSGTFDGPNTYPPSPIGINYGPHYPAIYGYAPISQTKQAVLFGALPQGWTWSDANPVHFICHSQGGNTIRMLIELMSGAHNMLHPTYFPAGDRRNWIKSVTTLGTPHKGTTITDIITVSLPFTYLEVNH
;
A
#
# COMPACT_ATOMS: atom_id res chain seq x y z
N MET A 1 -9.06 -17.19 7.34
CA MET A 1 -9.04 -16.20 6.24
C MET A 1 -9.97 -15.05 6.65
N ASP A 2 -9.54 -13.80 6.49
CA ASP A 2 -10.34 -12.61 6.88
C ASP A 2 -11.64 -12.55 6.05
N LYS A 3 -12.78 -12.27 6.69
CA LYS A 3 -14.08 -12.10 6.03
C LYS A 3 -14.05 -11.04 4.94
N GLY A 4 -13.18 -10.02 5.06
CA GLY A 4 -12.99 -8.98 4.05
C GLY A 4 -12.47 -9.51 2.72
N ILE A 5 -11.41 -10.33 2.74
CA ILE A 5 -10.83 -10.94 1.53
C ILE A 5 -11.81 -11.91 0.88
N THR A 6 -12.50 -12.73 1.68
CA THR A 6 -13.52 -13.67 1.19
C THR A 6 -14.70 -12.95 0.53
N ASN A 7 -15.13 -11.80 1.06
CA ASN A 7 -16.19 -11.00 0.45
C ASN A 7 -15.76 -10.39 -0.90
N LEU A 8 -14.50 -9.94 -1.01
CA LEU A 8 -13.96 -9.45 -2.29
C LEU A 8 -13.92 -10.57 -3.33
N GLN A 9 -13.45 -11.77 -2.98
CA GLN A 9 -13.47 -12.93 -3.87
C GLN A 9 -14.89 -13.27 -4.35
N ARG A 10 -15.88 -13.23 -3.45
CA ARG A 10 -17.28 -13.46 -3.81
C ARG A 10 -17.81 -12.39 -4.76
N ALA A 11 -17.47 -11.12 -4.51
CA ALA A 11 -17.87 -10.02 -5.39
C ALA A 11 -17.28 -10.22 -6.81
N LEU A 12 -16.01 -10.60 -6.93
CA LEU A 12 -15.35 -10.83 -8.22
C LEU A 12 -16.02 -11.91 -9.07
N LYS A 13 -16.55 -12.97 -8.44
CA LYS A 13 -17.32 -14.01 -9.15
C LYS A 13 -18.60 -13.47 -9.80
N ASN A 14 -19.16 -12.38 -9.27
CA ASN A 14 -20.38 -11.75 -9.78
C ASN A 14 -20.11 -10.62 -10.79
N VAL A 15 -18.87 -10.16 -10.95
CA VAL A 15 -18.49 -9.05 -11.86
C VAL A 15 -18.49 -9.50 -13.34
N GLN A 16 -18.62 -10.80 -13.63
CA GLN A 16 -18.63 -11.35 -15.00
C GLN A 16 -19.68 -10.75 -15.95
N HIS A 17 -20.65 -9.96 -15.46
CA HIS A 17 -21.71 -9.34 -16.26
C HIS A 17 -21.61 -7.83 -16.45
N TRP A 18 -20.60 -7.14 -15.89
CA TRP A 18 -20.42 -5.70 -16.07
C TRP A 18 -19.19 -5.40 -16.92
N ALA A 19 -19.39 -4.76 -18.09
CA ALA A 19 -18.29 -4.18 -18.86
C ALA A 19 -17.67 -3.03 -18.04
N PRO A 20 -16.43 -3.14 -17.55
CA PRO A 20 -15.88 -2.12 -16.69
C PRO A 20 -15.62 -0.83 -17.46
N ASN A 21 -15.68 0.31 -16.78
CA ASN A 21 -14.99 1.50 -17.26
C ASN A 21 -13.48 1.32 -16.95
N LEU A 22 -12.74 0.83 -17.93
CA LEU A 22 -11.38 0.27 -17.83
C LEU A 22 -10.25 1.30 -17.70
N ALA A 23 -10.56 2.60 -17.55
CA ALA A 23 -9.59 3.67 -17.76
C ALA A 23 -8.55 3.82 -16.62
N ASN A 24 -8.92 3.52 -15.37
CA ASN A 24 -8.10 3.84 -14.20
C ASN A 24 -7.61 2.58 -13.47
N PRO A 25 -6.31 2.47 -13.15
CA PRO A 25 -5.77 1.31 -12.44
C PRO A 25 -6.36 1.12 -11.05
N ILE A 26 -6.49 -0.15 -10.64
CA ILE A 26 -6.79 -0.54 -9.26
C ILE A 26 -5.46 -0.75 -8.53
N VAL A 27 -5.27 -0.08 -7.40
CA VAL A 27 -4.09 -0.23 -6.56
C VAL A 27 -4.48 -1.00 -5.29
N LEU A 28 -3.85 -2.15 -5.07
CA LEU A 28 -4.09 -3.01 -3.92
C LEU A 28 -3.11 -2.70 -2.78
N ILE A 29 -3.67 -2.40 -1.60
CA ILE A 29 -2.92 -1.98 -0.41
C ILE A 29 -3.13 -2.98 0.73
N SER A 30 -2.10 -3.77 1.03
CA SER A 30 -2.13 -4.74 2.11
C SER A 30 -2.21 -4.07 3.49
N GLY A 31 -2.58 -4.81 4.52
CA GLY A 31 -2.61 -4.37 5.93
C GLY A 31 -1.38 -4.75 6.73
N PHE A 32 -1.57 -4.93 8.04
CA PHE A 32 -0.60 -5.53 8.95
C PHE A 32 -0.53 -7.03 8.65
N SER A 33 0.65 -7.58 8.34
CA SER A 33 0.79 -9.04 8.22
C SER A 33 1.12 -9.63 9.59
N GLY A 34 0.11 -9.81 10.43
CA GLY A 34 0.22 -10.58 11.68
C GLY A 34 -0.50 -11.92 11.52
N TRP A 35 0.13 -13.01 11.96
CA TRP A 35 -0.27 -14.43 11.91
C TRP A 35 0.15 -15.22 10.67
N GLY A 36 1.44 -15.57 10.63
CA GLY A 36 2.00 -16.57 9.73
C GLY A 36 2.39 -15.97 8.38
N GLU A 37 3.69 -15.97 8.11
CA GLU A 37 4.20 -15.85 6.76
C GLU A 37 3.39 -16.70 5.77
N PRO A 38 3.30 -16.22 4.53
CA PRO A 38 3.88 -17.00 3.46
C PRO A 38 5.21 -16.33 3.14
N LEU A 39 6.29 -17.10 3.26
CA LEU A 39 7.69 -16.80 2.96
C LEU A 39 7.95 -16.16 1.56
N PHE A 40 6.92 -15.77 0.79
CA PHE A 40 7.02 -15.35 -0.62
C PHE A 40 6.31 -14.04 -1.01
N GLY A 41 6.01 -13.13 -0.07
CA GLY A 41 5.72 -11.71 -0.36
C GLY A 41 4.26 -11.31 -0.62
N THR A 42 4.04 -10.03 -0.99
CA THR A 42 2.72 -9.37 -1.11
C THR A 42 1.74 -10.05 -2.07
N ILE A 43 2.24 -10.81 -3.06
CA ILE A 43 1.41 -11.56 -3.99
C ILE A 43 0.64 -12.66 -3.25
N ASN A 44 1.27 -13.31 -2.27
CA ASN A 44 0.61 -14.31 -1.43
C ASN A 44 -0.34 -13.70 -0.39
N TYR A 45 -0.24 -12.38 -0.13
CA TYR A 45 -1.18 -11.68 0.77
C TYR A 45 -2.58 -11.53 0.15
N TRP A 46 -2.64 -11.22 -1.14
CA TRP A 46 -3.89 -11.13 -1.91
C TRP A 46 -4.28 -12.44 -2.58
N GLY A 47 -3.43 -13.46 -2.50
CA GLY A 47 -3.58 -14.75 -3.15
C GLY A 47 -3.46 -15.89 -2.15
N GLY A 48 -4.48 -16.14 -1.34
CA GLY A 48 -4.70 -17.51 -0.85
C GLY A 48 -4.95 -18.47 -2.04
N PHE A 49 -5.94 -19.35 -1.96
CA PHE A 49 -6.24 -20.30 -3.05
C PHE A 49 -6.76 -19.66 -4.38
N GLU A 50 -7.00 -18.35 -4.45
CA GLU A 50 -7.33 -17.62 -5.70
C GLU A 50 -6.56 -16.27 -5.73
N ASN A 51 -5.76 -16.05 -6.78
CA ASN A 51 -4.91 -14.86 -7.00
C ASN A 51 -5.77 -13.64 -7.43
N ILE A 52 -6.20 -12.81 -6.47
CA ILE A 52 -7.08 -11.64 -6.70
C ILE A 52 -6.56 -10.68 -7.80
N PRO A 53 -5.26 -10.28 -7.81
CA PRO A 53 -4.70 -9.48 -8.89
C PRO A 53 -4.89 -10.11 -10.28
N GLU A 54 -4.64 -11.41 -10.41
CA GLU A 54 -4.78 -12.13 -11.67
C GLU A 54 -6.25 -12.30 -12.08
N ALA A 55 -7.16 -12.51 -11.12
CA ALA A 55 -8.60 -12.56 -11.39
C ALA A 55 -9.13 -11.22 -11.90
N LEU A 56 -8.73 -10.11 -11.27
CA LEU A 56 -9.04 -8.76 -11.73
C LEU A 56 -8.44 -8.48 -13.11
N GLN A 57 -7.20 -8.88 -13.36
CA GLN A 57 -6.57 -8.77 -14.67
C GLN A 57 -7.35 -9.55 -15.74
N LYS A 58 -7.75 -10.79 -15.46
CA LYS A 58 -8.57 -11.62 -16.36
C LYS A 58 -9.95 -11.00 -16.63
N ALA A 59 -10.49 -10.23 -15.68
CA ALA A 59 -11.71 -9.44 -15.85
C ALA A 59 -11.49 -8.11 -16.60
N GLY A 60 -10.26 -7.82 -17.06
CA GLY A 60 -9.90 -6.67 -17.88
C GLY A 60 -9.27 -5.50 -17.12
N TYR A 61 -9.18 -5.55 -15.79
CA TYR A 61 -8.66 -4.43 -15.01
C TYR A 61 -7.13 -4.40 -15.00
N THR A 62 -6.55 -3.20 -15.11
CA THR A 62 -5.13 -2.98 -14.77
C THR A 62 -4.98 -2.89 -13.25
N VAL A 63 -4.09 -3.70 -12.68
CA VAL A 63 -3.91 -3.80 -11.22
C VAL A 63 -2.46 -3.54 -10.85
N ILE A 64 -2.26 -2.67 -9.87
CA ILE A 64 -0.97 -2.39 -9.26
C ILE A 64 -1.00 -2.94 -7.83
N VAL A 65 -0.04 -3.79 -7.48
CA VAL A 65 0.10 -4.36 -6.13
C VAL A 65 1.30 -3.74 -5.45
N VAL A 66 1.07 -2.91 -4.43
CA VAL A 66 2.14 -2.21 -3.70
C VAL A 66 2.77 -3.13 -2.67
N ARG A 67 4.10 -3.19 -2.62
CA ARG A 67 4.88 -4.01 -1.69
C ARG A 67 5.34 -3.17 -0.49
N ILE A 68 4.49 -3.02 0.51
CA ILE A 68 4.77 -2.19 1.71
C ILE A 68 5.18 -3.01 2.94
N GLY A 69 5.93 -2.36 3.83
CA GLY A 69 6.44 -2.95 5.07
C GLY A 69 5.32 -3.36 6.04
N PRO A 70 5.28 -4.62 6.52
CA PRO A 70 4.16 -5.12 7.31
C PRO A 70 4.07 -4.55 8.72
N LEU A 71 5.19 -4.13 9.31
CA LEU A 71 5.30 -3.60 10.66
C LEU A 71 5.58 -2.08 10.68
N SER A 72 5.65 -1.44 9.51
CA SER A 72 5.99 -0.02 9.39
C SER A 72 4.82 0.89 9.80
N SER A 73 5.13 2.13 10.19
CA SER A 73 4.13 3.14 10.51
C SER A 73 3.25 3.48 9.29
N ASN A 74 2.05 4.04 9.52
CA ASN A 74 1.22 4.51 8.40
C ASN A 74 1.89 5.64 7.60
N TRP A 75 2.76 6.43 8.22
CA TRP A 75 3.58 7.44 7.53
C TRP A 75 4.56 6.79 6.55
N GLU A 76 5.35 5.83 7.04
CA GLU A 76 6.34 5.14 6.21
C GLU A 76 5.65 4.39 5.06
N ARG A 77 4.57 3.67 5.37
CA ARG A 77 3.79 2.97 4.37
C ARG A 77 3.17 3.93 3.34
N ALA A 78 2.72 5.13 3.75
CA ALA A 78 2.22 6.13 2.81
C ALA A 78 3.35 6.66 1.89
N CYS A 79 4.57 6.85 2.41
CA CYS A 79 5.73 7.19 1.60
C CYS A 79 6.08 6.09 0.60
N GLU A 80 6.05 4.82 1.03
CA GLU A 80 6.27 3.66 0.15
C GLU A 80 5.21 3.57 -0.95
N VAL A 81 3.92 3.70 -0.61
CA VAL A 81 2.82 3.71 -1.59
C VAL A 81 3.02 4.83 -2.60
N TYR A 82 3.23 6.06 -2.13
CA TYR A 82 3.46 7.21 -3.00
C TYR A 82 4.62 6.93 -3.96
N ARG A 83 5.76 6.52 -3.42
CA ARG A 83 6.98 6.30 -4.21
C ARG A 83 6.83 5.17 -5.24
N GLN A 84 6.20 4.06 -4.86
CA GLN A 84 6.03 2.89 -5.74
C GLN A 84 5.07 3.16 -6.90
N ILE A 85 4.09 4.05 -6.74
CA ILE A 85 3.16 4.41 -7.81
C ILE A 85 3.74 5.55 -8.65
N SER A 86 4.28 6.60 -7.99
CA SER A 86 4.78 7.80 -8.67
C SER A 86 6.08 7.56 -9.44
N SER A 87 6.77 6.43 -9.21
CA SER A 87 7.93 6.06 -10.03
C SER A 87 7.56 5.76 -11.49
N GLY A 88 6.32 5.32 -11.75
CA GLY A 88 5.89 4.86 -13.07
C GLY A 88 6.58 3.57 -13.54
N THR A 89 7.39 2.94 -12.69
CA THR A 89 8.14 1.71 -12.98
C THR A 89 7.67 0.59 -12.08
N PHE A 90 7.34 -0.55 -12.67
CA PHE A 90 6.73 -1.69 -11.98
C PHE A 90 7.43 -2.99 -12.36
N ASP A 91 7.46 -3.92 -11.41
CA ASP A 91 7.81 -5.31 -11.64
C ASP A 91 6.67 -6.07 -12.33
N GLY A 92 6.99 -7.15 -13.03
CA GLY A 92 6.01 -8.12 -13.49
C GLY A 92 5.57 -9.08 -12.37
N PRO A 93 4.45 -9.81 -12.53
CA PRO A 93 3.90 -10.73 -11.54
C PRO A 93 4.86 -11.79 -10.99
N ASN A 94 5.89 -12.14 -11.75
CA ASN A 94 6.86 -13.19 -11.38
C ASN A 94 8.29 -12.66 -11.21
N THR A 95 8.47 -11.34 -11.10
CA THR A 95 9.81 -10.78 -10.91
C THR A 95 10.38 -11.16 -9.56
N TYR A 96 11.49 -11.90 -9.58
CA TYR A 96 12.28 -12.29 -8.41
C TYR A 96 13.79 -12.24 -8.72
N PRO A 97 14.62 -11.62 -7.87
CA PRO A 97 14.23 -10.84 -6.69
C PRO A 97 13.47 -9.55 -7.08
N PRO A 98 12.65 -8.97 -6.18
CA PRO A 98 12.01 -7.67 -6.39
C PRO A 98 13.01 -6.60 -6.80
N SER A 99 12.68 -5.79 -7.82
CA SER A 99 13.52 -4.67 -8.21
C SER A 99 13.53 -3.61 -7.09
N PRO A 100 14.70 -3.09 -6.68
CA PRO A 100 14.79 -2.03 -5.69
C PRO A 100 14.42 -0.68 -6.31
N ILE A 101 13.86 0.22 -5.50
CA ILE A 101 13.72 1.66 -5.80
C ILE A 101 14.09 2.48 -4.57
N GLY A 102 14.74 3.64 -4.80
CA GLY A 102 15.04 4.57 -3.73
C GLY A 102 13.78 5.08 -3.03
N ILE A 103 13.82 5.17 -1.70
CA ILE A 103 12.73 5.67 -0.85
C ILE A 103 13.24 6.83 0.02
N ASN A 104 12.37 7.80 0.26
CA ASN A 104 12.63 8.93 1.17
C ASN A 104 11.44 9.03 2.13
N TYR A 105 11.70 8.92 3.43
CA TYR A 105 10.68 9.01 4.49
C TYR A 105 10.52 10.42 5.08
N GLY A 106 11.23 11.40 4.53
CA GLY A 106 11.29 12.76 5.05
C GLY A 106 12.18 12.86 6.29
N PRO A 107 12.57 14.08 6.69
CA PRO A 107 13.47 14.28 7.83
C PRO A 107 12.72 14.25 9.18
N HIS A 108 11.40 14.46 9.19
CA HIS A 108 10.65 14.77 10.41
C HIS A 108 10.67 13.66 11.47
N TYR A 109 10.18 12.46 11.14
CA TYR A 109 10.12 11.36 12.10
C TYR A 109 11.48 10.73 12.42
N PRO A 110 12.41 10.55 11.46
CA PRO A 110 13.78 10.17 11.77
C PRO A 110 14.45 11.08 12.81
N ALA A 111 14.25 12.41 12.70
CA ALA A 111 14.79 13.36 13.66
C ALA A 111 14.13 13.27 15.05
N ILE A 112 12.80 13.08 15.11
CA ILE A 112 12.06 12.98 16.37
C ILE A 112 12.39 11.69 17.13
N TYR A 113 12.47 10.56 16.43
CA TYR A 113 12.63 9.24 17.03
C TYR A 113 14.06 8.70 16.98
N GLY A 114 15.00 9.44 16.38
CA GLY A 114 16.42 9.12 16.40
C GLY A 114 16.81 7.84 15.66
N TYR A 115 16.18 7.54 14.53
CA TYR A 115 16.49 6.35 13.72
C TYR A 115 16.98 6.69 12.32
N ALA A 116 17.85 5.84 11.77
CA ALA A 116 18.29 5.93 10.38
C ALA A 116 17.30 5.19 9.47
N PRO A 117 16.58 5.88 8.57
CA PRO A 117 15.66 5.22 7.66
C PRO A 117 16.42 4.38 6.62
N ILE A 118 15.79 3.29 6.17
CA ILE A 118 16.27 2.56 4.99
C ILE A 118 16.20 3.45 3.74
N SER A 119 17.11 3.25 2.79
CA SER A 119 17.22 4.06 1.58
C SER A 119 16.57 3.45 0.33
N GLN A 120 16.15 2.18 0.42
CA GLN A 120 15.46 1.48 -0.67
C GLN A 120 14.22 0.73 -0.20
N THR A 121 13.22 0.67 -1.07
CA THR A 121 12.05 -0.22 -0.97
C THR A 121 11.94 -1.03 -2.26
N LYS A 122 10.90 -1.86 -2.39
CA LYS A 122 10.66 -2.73 -3.54
C LYS A 122 9.73 -2.04 -4.55
N GLN A 123 9.88 -2.32 -5.84
CA GLN A 123 8.88 -1.92 -6.83
C GLN A 123 7.54 -2.61 -6.60
N ALA A 124 6.46 -1.89 -6.89
CA ALA A 124 5.13 -2.47 -7.00
C ALA A 124 5.04 -3.39 -8.22
N VAL A 125 4.04 -4.26 -8.23
CA VAL A 125 3.81 -5.24 -9.30
C VAL A 125 2.66 -4.79 -10.18
N LEU A 126 2.86 -4.81 -11.50
CA LEU A 126 1.81 -4.52 -12.46
C LEU A 126 1.22 -5.81 -13.05
N PHE A 127 -0.10 -5.92 -13.00
CA PHE A 127 -0.88 -6.90 -13.74
C PHE A 127 -1.70 -6.18 -14.81
N GLY A 128 -1.60 -6.63 -16.06
CA GLY A 128 -2.15 -5.93 -17.22
C GLY A 128 -1.14 -4.98 -17.85
N ALA A 129 -1.63 -3.90 -18.46
CA ALA A 129 -0.81 -2.90 -19.13
C ALA A 129 -1.28 -1.48 -18.78
N LEU A 130 -0.32 -0.56 -18.74
CA LEU A 130 -0.57 0.87 -18.67
C LEU A 130 -0.27 1.51 -20.03
N PRO A 131 -0.93 2.62 -20.39
CA PRO A 131 -0.55 3.40 -21.57
C PRO A 131 0.94 3.78 -21.53
N GLN A 132 1.56 3.90 -22.70
CA GLN A 132 2.93 4.38 -22.78
C GLN A 132 3.02 5.80 -22.19
N GLY A 133 4.02 6.02 -21.32
CA GLY A 133 4.19 7.31 -20.65
C GLY A 133 3.16 7.59 -19.54
N TRP A 134 2.41 6.57 -19.10
CA TRP A 134 1.52 6.70 -17.96
C TRP A 134 2.29 7.23 -16.73
N THR A 135 1.72 8.27 -16.13
CA THR A 135 2.21 8.86 -14.88
C THR A 135 1.01 9.07 -13.97
N TRP A 136 1.16 8.77 -12.68
CA TRP A 136 0.10 9.00 -11.72
C TRP A 136 -0.13 10.50 -11.54
N SER A 137 -1.35 10.95 -11.87
CA SER A 137 -1.73 12.36 -11.87
C SER A 137 -3.25 12.50 -11.75
N ASP A 138 -3.77 13.73 -11.83
CA ASP A 138 -5.20 14.02 -11.90
C ASP A 138 -5.84 13.59 -13.23
N ALA A 139 -5.07 13.60 -14.31
CA ALA A 139 -5.45 13.05 -15.61
C ALA A 139 -5.48 11.51 -15.61
N ASN A 140 -4.67 10.88 -14.75
CA ASN A 140 -4.57 9.42 -14.62
C ASN A 140 -4.77 8.98 -13.15
N PRO A 141 -5.96 9.21 -12.57
CA PRO A 141 -6.18 8.91 -11.16
C PRO A 141 -6.32 7.40 -10.95
N VAL A 142 -6.17 6.94 -9.71
CA VAL A 142 -6.25 5.51 -9.36
C VAL A 142 -7.35 5.20 -8.35
N HIS A 143 -7.82 3.96 -8.36
CA HIS A 143 -8.73 3.42 -7.35
C HIS A 143 -7.94 2.62 -6.32
N PHE A 144 -8.06 2.91 -5.03
CA PHE A 144 -7.44 2.07 -3.99
C PHE A 144 -8.42 1.03 -3.46
N ILE A 145 -7.97 -0.22 -3.38
CA ILE A 145 -8.61 -1.27 -2.57
C ILE A 145 -7.66 -1.62 -1.43
N CYS A 146 -8.12 -1.38 -0.21
CA CYS A 146 -7.33 -1.47 0.99
C CYS A 146 -7.84 -2.60 1.89
N HIS A 147 -6.93 -3.38 2.45
CA HIS A 147 -7.27 -4.39 3.45
C HIS A 147 -6.66 -4.04 4.81
N SER A 148 -7.41 -4.23 5.90
CA SER A 148 -6.94 -4.03 7.27
C SER A 148 -6.23 -2.67 7.44
N GLN A 149 -5.00 -2.62 7.98
CA GLN A 149 -4.21 -1.39 8.16
C GLN A 149 -4.02 -0.57 6.87
N GLY A 150 -4.12 -1.20 5.68
CA GLY A 150 -3.99 -0.52 4.40
C GLY A 150 -4.94 0.66 4.24
N GLY A 151 -6.14 0.58 4.85
CA GLY A 151 -7.08 1.70 4.81
C GLY A 151 -6.60 2.91 5.63
N ASN A 152 -5.93 2.70 6.76
CA ASN A 152 -5.30 3.79 7.52
C ASN A 152 -4.05 4.31 6.82
N THR A 153 -3.31 3.46 6.11
CA THR A 153 -2.21 3.89 5.23
C THR A 153 -2.69 4.86 4.15
N ILE A 154 -3.77 4.54 3.44
CA ILE A 154 -4.30 5.43 2.38
C ILE A 154 -4.96 6.68 2.94
N ARG A 155 -5.59 6.62 4.12
CA ARG A 155 -6.06 7.85 4.81
C ARG A 155 -4.90 8.80 5.14
N MET A 156 -3.79 8.28 5.63
CA MET A 156 -2.57 9.08 5.84
C MET A 156 -2.06 9.65 4.52
N LEU A 157 -2.03 8.85 3.44
CA LEU A 157 -1.61 9.33 2.13
C LEU A 157 -2.50 10.48 1.61
N ILE A 158 -3.83 10.38 1.75
CA ILE A 158 -4.78 11.45 1.38
C ILE A 158 -4.46 12.75 2.13
N GLU A 159 -4.16 12.65 3.42
CA GLU A 159 -3.82 13.80 4.25
C GLU A 159 -2.52 14.45 3.78
N LEU A 160 -1.48 13.66 3.49
CA LEU A 160 -0.22 14.16 2.95
C LEU A 160 -0.41 14.78 1.55
N MET A 161 -1.26 14.20 0.71
CA MET A 161 -1.58 14.70 -0.62
C MET A 161 -2.48 15.95 -0.62
N SER A 162 -3.06 16.35 0.52
CA SER A 162 -3.77 17.63 0.63
C SER A 162 -2.85 18.85 0.47
N GLY A 163 -1.54 18.65 0.69
CA GLY A 163 -0.53 19.72 0.70
C GLY A 163 -0.50 20.54 1.99
N ALA A 164 -1.41 20.30 2.95
CA ALA A 164 -1.48 21.05 4.21
C ALA A 164 -0.29 20.78 5.14
N HIS A 165 0.37 19.63 4.98
CA HIS A 165 1.51 19.18 5.80
C HIS A 165 2.83 19.14 5.03
N ASN A 166 2.97 19.95 3.98
CA ASN A 166 4.12 19.94 3.07
C ASN A 166 5.47 20.10 3.78
N MET A 167 5.52 20.87 4.87
CA MET A 167 6.73 21.09 5.66
C MET A 167 7.30 19.80 6.30
N LEU A 168 6.47 18.77 6.50
CA LEU A 168 6.92 17.51 7.09
C LEU A 168 7.71 16.64 6.09
N HIS A 169 7.41 16.76 4.79
CA HIS A 169 8.08 15.99 3.73
C HIS A 169 7.89 16.64 2.34
N PRO A 170 8.58 17.76 2.06
CA PRO A 170 8.34 18.56 0.86
C PRO A 170 8.77 17.86 -0.43
N THR A 171 9.63 16.83 -0.35
CA THR A 171 10.12 16.10 -1.52
C THR A 171 9.04 15.22 -2.14
N TYR A 172 8.24 14.51 -1.33
CA TYR A 172 7.14 13.68 -1.83
C TYR A 172 5.81 14.41 -1.80
N PHE A 173 5.63 15.29 -0.82
CA PHE A 173 4.38 15.99 -0.56
C PHE A 173 4.61 17.50 -0.58
N PRO A 174 4.97 18.10 -1.74
CA PRO A 174 5.06 19.54 -1.86
C PRO A 174 3.68 20.21 -1.63
N ALA A 175 3.69 21.53 -1.54
CA ALA A 175 2.45 22.31 -1.47
C ALA A 175 1.57 22.05 -2.70
N GLY A 176 0.25 22.12 -2.51
CA GLY A 176 -0.74 21.88 -3.55
C GLY A 176 -1.56 20.63 -3.29
N ASP A 177 -2.87 20.75 -3.46
CA ASP A 177 -3.82 19.66 -3.27
C ASP A 177 -3.77 18.70 -4.48
N ARG A 178 -3.38 17.45 -4.23
CA ARG A 178 -3.31 16.37 -5.22
C ARG A 178 -4.28 15.23 -4.89
N ARG A 179 -5.25 15.45 -4.00
CA ARG A 179 -6.23 14.41 -3.63
C ARG A 179 -7.09 13.95 -4.82
N ASN A 180 -7.22 14.78 -5.86
CA ASN A 180 -7.87 14.42 -7.12
C ASN A 180 -7.13 13.34 -7.94
N TRP A 181 -5.89 13.00 -7.60
CA TRP A 181 -5.16 11.84 -8.16
C TRP A 181 -5.73 10.50 -7.65
N ILE A 182 -6.62 10.57 -6.65
CA ILE A 182 -7.27 9.43 -6.02
C ILE A 182 -8.75 9.44 -6.44
N LYS A 183 -9.14 8.49 -7.29
CA LYS A 183 -10.51 8.41 -7.81
C LYS A 183 -11.48 7.81 -6.79
N SER A 184 -11.06 6.79 -6.06
CA SER A 184 -11.82 6.22 -4.94
C SER A 184 -10.93 5.45 -3.97
N VAL A 185 -11.44 5.20 -2.77
CA VAL A 185 -10.84 4.32 -1.77
C VAL A 185 -11.90 3.38 -1.22
N THR A 186 -11.67 2.08 -1.35
CA THR A 186 -12.50 1.01 -0.79
C THR A 186 -11.71 0.31 0.30
N THR A 187 -12.30 0.15 1.50
CA THR A 187 -11.63 -0.46 2.66
C THR A 187 -12.33 -1.73 3.10
N LEU A 188 -11.58 -2.81 3.31
CA LEU A 188 -12.04 -4.12 3.72
C LEU A 188 -11.41 -4.47 5.07
N GLY A 189 -12.23 -4.55 6.14
CA GLY A 189 -11.74 -4.92 7.48
C GLY A 189 -10.79 -3.89 8.12
N THR A 190 -10.81 -2.63 7.67
CA THR A 190 -9.91 -1.60 8.20
C THR A 190 -10.32 -1.15 9.61
N PRO A 191 -9.38 -1.15 10.58
CA PRO A 191 -9.66 -0.63 11.90
C PRO A 191 -9.56 0.90 11.93
N HIS A 192 -10.62 1.57 11.48
CA HIS A 192 -10.67 3.03 11.44
C HIS A 192 -10.61 3.71 12.82
N LYS A 193 -10.90 2.96 13.89
CA LYS A 193 -10.83 3.39 15.30
C LYS A 193 -9.79 2.60 16.13
N GLY A 194 -8.83 1.94 15.47
CA GLY A 194 -7.92 0.98 16.11
C GLY A 194 -8.53 -0.42 16.28
N THR A 195 -7.72 -1.38 16.70
CA THR A 195 -8.17 -2.71 17.17
C THR A 195 -7.69 -2.89 18.61
N THR A 196 -8.38 -3.70 19.41
CA THR A 196 -7.86 -4.14 20.72
C THR A 196 -6.63 -5.06 20.61
N ILE A 197 -6.21 -5.42 19.39
CA ILE A 197 -5.02 -6.28 19.17
C ILE A 197 -3.71 -5.50 19.36
N THR A 198 -3.71 -4.17 19.19
CA THR A 198 -2.53 -3.36 19.51
C THR A 198 -2.22 -3.40 20.99
N ASP A 199 -3.26 -3.39 21.85
CA ASP A 199 -3.09 -3.47 23.31
C ASP A 199 -2.47 -4.80 23.74
N ILE A 200 -2.81 -5.90 23.06
CA ILE A 200 -2.25 -7.23 23.34
C ILE A 200 -0.77 -7.30 22.92
N ILE A 201 -0.37 -6.66 21.81
CA ILE A 201 1.05 -6.62 21.40
C ILE A 201 1.89 -5.82 22.40
N THR A 202 1.34 -4.75 22.99
CA THR A 202 2.00 -3.99 24.07
C THR A 202 2.14 -4.82 25.37
N VAL A 203 1.20 -5.74 25.64
CA VAL A 203 1.25 -6.61 26.82
C VAL A 203 2.11 -7.86 26.60
N SER A 204 2.29 -8.31 25.36
CA SER A 204 2.94 -9.59 25.04
C SER A 204 4.42 -9.48 24.65
N LEU A 205 4.93 -8.29 24.33
CA LEU A 205 6.35 -8.05 24.13
C LEU A 205 6.96 -7.55 25.45
N PRO A 206 7.74 -8.38 26.19
CA PRO A 206 8.52 -7.85 27.29
C PRO A 206 9.52 -6.84 26.72
N PHE A 207 9.47 -5.60 27.22
CA PHE A 207 10.54 -4.61 27.03
C PHE A 207 11.81 -5.14 27.69
N THR A 208 12.60 -5.91 26.94
CA THR A 208 14.00 -6.13 27.24
C THR A 208 14.78 -5.84 25.99
N TYR A 209 15.17 -4.58 25.79
CA TYR A 209 16.43 -4.16 25.17
C TYR A 209 16.58 -2.64 25.31
N LEU A 210 17.04 -2.20 26.48
CA LEU A 210 17.81 -0.96 26.65
C LEU A 210 18.62 -1.08 27.96
N GLU A 211 19.75 -1.76 27.90
CA GLU A 211 20.95 -1.33 28.65
C GLU A 211 22.12 -1.40 27.67
N VAL A 212 22.40 -0.28 27.02
CA VAL A 212 23.74 -0.02 26.49
C VAL A 212 24.44 0.75 27.59
N ASN A 213 25.29 0.06 28.34
CA ASN A 213 26.24 0.68 29.25
C ASN A 213 27.22 1.56 28.45
N HIS A 214 27.62 2.65 29.10
CA HIS A 214 28.55 3.71 28.72
C HIS A 214 29.73 3.32 27.82
#